data_AF-A0A9N9WID5-F1
#
_entry.id   AF-A0A9N9WID5-F1
#
_cell.length_a   1.000
_cell.length_b   1.000
_cell.length_c   1.000
_cell.angle_alpha   90.00
_cell.angle_beta   90.00
_cell.angle_gamma   90.00
#
_symmetry.space_group_name_H-M   'P 1'
#
loop_
_entity.id
_entity.type
_entity.pdbx_description
1 polymer ?
#
loop_
_entity_poly.entity_id
_entity_poly.type
_entity_poly.pdbx_seq_one_letter_code
_entity_poly.pdbx_strand_id
1 'polypeptide(L)'
;MDDAGNILIRRYSKSSVFVKSTAATANEETAIGQDILKLPGYSLEQEKIFKLFDMKKFQSNVNRELRRAYPDRRRLETQCLSAVAFVKSDGDLLDCPIWVLVINVVAMDMLKSKLPPDTRSIIRLDNGDEAISHRLRHHNGIENERDQWKNHKTSAKARHGRTIRVIPNKLPNTKQRDGEISPH
;
A
#
# COMPACT_ATOMS: atom_id res chain seq x y z
N MET A 1 -13.87 -11.63 -14.74
CA MET A 1 -13.34 -11.42 -13.37
C MET A 1 -14.51 -11.61 -12.43
N ASP A 2 -14.32 -12.29 -11.30
CA ASP A 2 -15.37 -12.43 -10.28
C ASP A 2 -15.28 -11.31 -9.22
N ASP A 3 -16.24 -11.27 -8.30
CA ASP A 3 -16.31 -10.24 -7.25
C ASP A 3 -15.12 -10.26 -6.28
N ALA A 4 -14.43 -11.40 -6.19
CA ALA A 4 -13.24 -11.56 -5.37
C ALA A 4 -11.95 -11.13 -6.11
N GLY A 5 -12.04 -10.72 -7.37
CA GLY A 5 -10.89 -10.32 -8.19
C GLY A 5 -10.11 -11.51 -8.78
N ASN A 6 -10.66 -12.73 -8.75
CA ASN A 6 -10.09 -13.84 -9.50
C ASN A 6 -10.33 -13.63 -11.00
N ILE A 7 -9.38 -14.07 -11.81
CA ILE A 7 -9.53 -14.11 -13.26
C ILE A 7 -9.77 -15.57 -13.65
N LEU A 8 -10.97 -15.83 -14.16
CA LEU A 8 -11.34 -17.13 -14.69
C LEU A 8 -11.03 -17.20 -16.18
N ILE A 9 -10.57 -18.36 -16.64
CA ILE A 9 -10.30 -18.64 -18.05
C ILE A 9 -10.94 -19.98 -18.45
N ARG A 10 -11.51 -20.03 -19.65
CA ARG A 10 -12.08 -21.23 -20.27
C ARG A 10 -11.66 -21.29 -21.73
N ARG A 11 -11.06 -22.40 -22.14
CA ARG A 11 -10.69 -22.64 -23.54
C ARG A 11 -11.91 -23.15 -24.31
N TYR A 12 -12.33 -22.40 -25.33
CA TYR A 12 -13.38 -22.84 -26.28
C TYR A 12 -12.80 -23.36 -27.61
N SER A 13 -11.58 -22.94 -27.96
CA SER A 13 -10.94 -23.29 -29.22
C SER A 13 -10.55 -24.76 -29.31
N LYS A 14 -10.62 -25.32 -30.52
CA LYS A 14 -10.02 -26.61 -30.85
C LYS A 14 -8.50 -26.57 -30.71
N SER A 15 -7.86 -25.46 -31.06
CA SER A 15 -6.42 -25.24 -30.86
C SER A 15 -6.06 -25.11 -29.38
N SER A 16 -4.85 -25.55 -29.03
CA SER A 16 -4.32 -25.49 -27.67
C SER A 16 -4.12 -24.06 -27.17
N VAL A 17 -4.29 -23.88 -25.86
CA VAL A 17 -4.10 -22.60 -25.15
C VAL A 17 -3.28 -22.90 -23.91
N PHE A 18 -2.25 -22.11 -23.66
CA PHE A 18 -1.26 -22.35 -22.62
C PHE A 18 -1.14 -21.15 -21.70
N VAL A 19 -1.04 -21.39 -20.40
CA VAL A 19 -0.72 -20.34 -19.44
C VAL A 19 0.78 -20.29 -19.22
N LYS A 20 1.35 -19.09 -19.23
CA LYS A 20 2.78 -18.85 -19.07
C LYS A 20 3.05 -18.12 -17.76
N SER A 21 4.10 -18.55 -17.06
CA SER A 21 4.55 -17.85 -15.85
C SER A 21 5.17 -16.51 -16.24
N THR A 22 4.83 -15.47 -15.50
CA THR A 22 5.39 -14.11 -15.63
C THR A 22 6.44 -13.81 -14.56
N ALA A 23 6.79 -14.82 -13.75
CA ALA A 23 7.85 -14.72 -12.76
C ALA A 23 9.19 -14.39 -13.43
N ALA A 24 9.95 -13.48 -12.85
CA ALA A 24 11.28 -13.11 -13.38
C ALA A 24 12.30 -14.23 -13.11
N THR A 25 12.11 -14.99 -12.05
CA THR A 25 12.97 -16.12 -11.67
C THR A 25 12.15 -17.37 -11.36
N ALA A 26 12.74 -18.56 -11.55
CA ALA A 26 12.04 -19.83 -11.34
C ALA A 26 11.60 -20.09 -9.88
N ASN A 27 12.19 -19.40 -8.91
CA ASN A 27 11.91 -19.56 -7.48
C ASN A 27 10.89 -18.54 -6.95
N GLU A 28 10.32 -17.71 -7.83
CA GLU A 28 9.28 -16.76 -7.45
C GLU A 28 7.93 -17.44 -7.25
N GLU A 29 7.14 -16.81 -6.38
CA GLU A 29 5.79 -17.24 -6.09
C GLU A 29 4.86 -16.83 -7.23
N THR A 30 3.78 -17.58 -7.43
CA THR A 30 2.84 -17.33 -8.52
C THR A 30 1.42 -17.12 -8.00
N ALA A 31 0.67 -16.27 -8.69
CA ALA A 31 -0.78 -16.12 -8.50
C ALA A 31 -1.60 -17.08 -9.39
N ILE A 32 -0.95 -17.92 -10.20
CA ILE A 32 -1.65 -18.91 -11.04
C ILE A 32 -2.39 -19.92 -10.15
N GLY A 33 -3.65 -20.20 -10.51
CA GLY A 33 -4.51 -21.14 -9.82
C GLY A 33 -3.94 -22.56 -9.79
N GLN A 34 -4.14 -23.24 -8.67
CA GLN A 34 -3.51 -24.54 -8.40
C GLN A 34 -3.86 -25.62 -9.42
N ASP A 35 -5.06 -25.56 -10.01
CA ASP A 35 -5.49 -26.56 -10.98
C ASP A 35 -4.79 -26.40 -12.33
N ILE A 36 -4.37 -25.19 -12.70
CA ILE A 36 -3.53 -24.97 -13.89
C ILE A 36 -2.13 -25.52 -13.63
N LEU A 37 -1.61 -25.36 -12.42
CA LEU A 37 -0.25 -25.83 -12.08
C LEU A 37 -0.09 -27.35 -12.14
N LYS A 38 -1.20 -28.10 -12.08
CA LYS A 38 -1.22 -29.56 -12.23
C LYS A 38 -1.28 -30.01 -13.69
N LEU A 39 -1.56 -29.10 -14.63
CA LEU A 39 -1.68 -29.45 -16.04
C LEU A 39 -0.30 -29.57 -16.67
N PRO A 40 -0.05 -30.62 -17.47
CA PRO A 40 1.21 -30.77 -18.17
C PRO A 40 1.44 -29.58 -19.12
N GLY A 41 2.58 -28.91 -18.95
CA GLY A 41 2.94 -27.73 -19.74
C GLY A 41 1.96 -26.56 -19.61
N TYR A 42 1.15 -26.51 -18.54
CA TYR A 42 0.12 -25.49 -18.32
C TYR A 42 -0.88 -25.37 -19.49
N SER A 43 -1.12 -26.48 -20.20
CA SER A 43 -2.05 -26.56 -21.33
C SER A 43 -3.49 -26.70 -20.84
N LEU A 44 -4.36 -25.76 -21.20
CA LEU A 44 -5.75 -25.73 -20.75
C LEU A 44 -6.59 -26.81 -21.44
N GLU A 45 -7.34 -27.55 -20.63
CA GLU A 45 -8.36 -28.49 -21.10
C GLU A 45 -9.54 -27.72 -21.73
N GLN A 46 -10.12 -28.29 -22.79
CA GLN A 46 -11.24 -27.64 -23.49
C GLN A 46 -12.49 -27.65 -22.60
N GLU A 47 -13.25 -26.55 -22.66
CA GLU A 47 -14.51 -26.34 -21.96
C GLU A 47 -14.46 -26.39 -20.42
N LYS A 48 -13.27 -26.51 -19.82
CA LYS A 48 -13.10 -26.46 -18.37
C LYS A 48 -12.71 -25.05 -17.92
N ILE A 49 -13.26 -24.63 -16.77
CA ILE A 49 -12.97 -23.33 -16.16
C ILE A 49 -11.80 -23.49 -15.21
N PHE A 50 -10.83 -22.60 -15.32
CA PHE A 50 -9.67 -22.52 -14.43
C PHE A 50 -9.50 -21.10 -13.89
N LYS A 51 -8.79 -20.97 -12.76
CA LYS A 51 -8.34 -19.68 -12.25
C LYS A 51 -6.99 -19.32 -12.88
N LEU A 52 -7.01 -18.43 -13.87
CA LEU A 52 -5.81 -17.83 -14.44
C LEU A 52 -5.04 -17.03 -13.36
N PHE A 53 -5.80 -16.31 -12.53
CA PHE A 53 -5.29 -15.55 -11.39
C PHE A 53 -6.15 -15.87 -10.16
N ASP A 54 -5.53 -16.35 -9.08
CA ASP A 54 -6.17 -16.63 -7.80
C ASP A 54 -5.85 -15.51 -6.81
N MET A 55 -6.87 -14.71 -6.47
CA MET A 55 -6.73 -13.57 -5.59
C MET A 55 -6.35 -13.98 -4.16
N LYS A 56 -6.85 -15.11 -3.66
CA LYS A 56 -6.51 -15.58 -2.31
C LYS A 56 -5.02 -15.97 -2.24
N LYS A 57 -4.53 -16.63 -3.28
CA LYS A 57 -3.10 -16.97 -3.40
C LYS A 57 -2.26 -15.70 -3.47
N PHE A 58 -2.65 -14.74 -4.29
CA PHE A 58 -1.96 -13.45 -4.39
C PHE A 58 -1.92 -12.70 -3.05
N GLN A 59 -3.04 -12.59 -2.34
CA GLN A 59 -3.10 -11.98 -1.00
C GLN A 59 -2.16 -12.68 0.00
N SER A 60 -2.09 -14.01 -0.03
CA SER A 60 -1.14 -14.78 0.79
C SER A 60 0.31 -14.44 0.46
N ASN A 61 0.64 -14.33 -0.83
CA ASN A 61 1.97 -13.96 -1.30
C ASN A 61 2.34 -12.54 -0.86
N VAL A 62 1.43 -11.57 -1.00
CA VAL A 62 1.59 -10.19 -0.49
C VAL A 62 1.88 -10.19 1.02
N ASN A 63 1.06 -10.90 1.80
CA ASN A 63 1.23 -10.97 3.25
C ASN A 63 2.56 -11.61 3.67
N ARG A 64 3.07 -12.57 2.89
CA ARG A 64 4.36 -13.21 3.14
C ARG A 64 5.52 -12.28 2.78
N GLU A 65 5.43 -11.59 1.64
CA GLU A 65 6.42 -10.61 1.21
C GLU A 65 6.58 -9.48 2.23
N LEU A 66 5.46 -8.96 2.76
CA LEU A 66 5.45 -7.93 3.81
C LEU A 66 6.12 -8.35 5.12
N ARG A 67 6.25 -9.66 5.38
CA ARG A 67 6.92 -10.20 6.58
C ARG A 67 8.40 -10.51 6.34
N ARG A 68 8.90 -10.36 5.11
CA ARG A 68 10.33 -10.58 4.82
C ARG A 68 11.16 -9.45 5.43
N ALA A 69 12.43 -9.75 5.74
CA ALA A 69 13.38 -8.74 6.21
C ALA A 69 13.61 -7.62 5.19
N TYR A 70 13.50 -7.96 3.90
CA TYR A 70 13.58 -7.04 2.78
C TYR A 70 12.41 -7.32 1.81
N PRO A 71 11.24 -6.70 2.02
CA PRO A 71 10.12 -6.82 1.12
C PRO A 71 10.46 -6.22 -0.25
N ASP A 72 10.17 -6.95 -1.33
CA ASP A 72 10.38 -6.49 -2.69
C ASP A 72 9.05 -6.44 -3.46
N ARG A 73 8.60 -5.21 -3.72
CA ARG A 73 7.38 -4.91 -4.47
C ARG A 73 7.41 -5.49 -5.89
N ARG A 74 8.57 -5.54 -6.55
CA ARG A 74 8.69 -5.97 -7.95
C ARG A 74 8.26 -7.43 -8.13
N ARG A 75 8.59 -8.29 -7.17
CA ARG A 75 8.17 -9.71 -7.15
C ARG A 75 6.66 -9.90 -7.09
N LEU A 76 5.94 -8.93 -6.53
CA LEU A 76 4.49 -8.96 -6.46
C LEU A 76 3.85 -8.32 -7.71
N GLU A 77 4.51 -7.32 -8.29
CA GLU A 77 4.07 -6.70 -9.55
C GLU A 77 4.08 -7.69 -10.71
N THR A 78 5.10 -8.56 -10.81
CA THR A 78 5.15 -9.62 -11.84
C THR A 78 3.97 -10.58 -11.74
N GLN A 79 3.49 -10.86 -10.52
CA GLN A 79 2.33 -11.72 -10.28
C GLN A 79 1.00 -11.08 -10.69
N CYS A 80 0.92 -9.75 -10.79
CA CYS A 80 -0.27 -9.05 -11.30
C CYS A 80 -0.45 -9.25 -12.81
N LEU A 81 0.54 -9.84 -13.47
CA LEU A 81 0.53 -10.13 -14.89
C LEU A 81 0.14 -11.61 -15.10
N SER A 82 -0.59 -11.89 -16.17
CA SER A 82 -0.89 -13.26 -16.58
C SER A 82 -0.71 -13.39 -18.09
N ALA A 83 0.20 -14.25 -18.51
CA ALA A 83 0.49 -14.47 -19.92
C ALA A 83 -0.24 -15.71 -20.45
N VAL A 84 -0.90 -15.57 -21.61
CA VAL A 84 -1.60 -16.67 -22.28
C VAL A 84 -1.12 -16.78 -23.72
N ALA A 85 -0.59 -17.94 -24.10
CA ALA A 85 -0.14 -18.25 -25.44
C ALA A 85 -1.17 -19.13 -26.17
N PHE A 86 -1.36 -18.90 -27.46
CA PHE A 86 -2.33 -19.63 -28.29
C PHE A 86 -1.63 -20.47 -29.35
N VAL A 87 -2.25 -21.58 -29.73
CA VAL A 87 -1.85 -22.50 -30.82
C VAL A 87 -0.59 -23.31 -30.49
N LYS A 88 0.53 -22.64 -30.22
CA LYS A 88 1.85 -23.24 -29.96
C LYS A 88 2.47 -22.64 -28.70
N SER A 89 3.22 -23.48 -27.97
CA SER A 89 3.95 -23.12 -26.77
C SER A 89 5.43 -23.39 -27.01
N ASP A 90 6.26 -22.36 -26.91
CA ASP A 90 7.72 -22.46 -26.97
C ASP A 90 8.34 -22.23 -25.58
N GLY A 91 9.65 -22.45 -25.44
CA GLY A 91 10.34 -22.33 -24.15
C GLY A 91 10.16 -20.93 -23.53
N ASP A 92 10.44 -19.91 -24.34
CA ASP A 92 10.26 -18.52 -23.96
C ASP A 92 8.93 -17.95 -24.48
N LEU A 93 8.34 -17.05 -23.69
CA LEU A 93 7.08 -16.37 -24.06
C LEU A 93 7.24 -15.56 -25.35
N LEU A 94 8.40 -14.95 -25.56
CA LEU A 94 8.68 -14.09 -26.70
C LEU A 94 8.80 -14.87 -28.02
N ASP A 95 9.08 -16.18 -27.96
CA ASP A 95 9.11 -17.06 -29.13
C ASP A 95 7.74 -17.61 -29.51
N CYS A 96 6.73 -17.44 -28.64
CA CYS A 96 5.38 -17.86 -28.94
C CYS A 96 4.80 -16.99 -30.07
N PRO A 97 4.23 -17.59 -31.13
CA PRO A 97 3.81 -16.83 -32.33
C PRO A 97 2.66 -15.86 -32.05
N ILE A 98 1.83 -16.17 -31.05
CA ILE A 98 0.71 -15.33 -30.63
C ILE A 98 0.43 -15.54 -29.14
N TRP A 99 0.40 -14.44 -28.39
CA TRP A 99 0.14 -14.44 -26.96
C TRP A 99 -0.47 -13.11 -26.52
N VAL A 100 -1.08 -13.10 -25.34
CA VAL A 100 -1.61 -11.90 -24.70
C VAL A 100 -1.07 -11.78 -23.28
N LEU A 101 -0.85 -10.53 -22.84
CA LEU A 101 -0.58 -10.19 -21.46
C LEU A 101 -1.83 -9.59 -20.83
N VAL A 102 -2.33 -10.22 -19.77
CA VAL A 102 -3.43 -9.69 -18.97
C VAL A 102 -2.83 -9.00 -17.74
N ILE A 103 -3.17 -7.74 -17.55
CA ILE A 103 -2.73 -6.95 -16.38
C ILE A 103 -3.91 -6.85 -15.42
N ASN A 104 -3.78 -7.46 -14.23
CA ASN A 104 -4.79 -7.37 -13.18
C ASN A 104 -4.65 -6.04 -12.43
N VAL A 105 -5.34 -5.01 -12.91
CA VAL A 105 -5.31 -3.67 -12.29
C VAL A 105 -5.87 -3.65 -10.86
N VAL A 106 -6.78 -4.56 -10.51
CA VAL A 106 -7.31 -4.70 -9.15
C VAL A 106 -6.22 -5.19 -8.20
N ALA A 107 -5.45 -6.20 -8.61
CA ALA A 107 -4.30 -6.67 -7.84
C ALA A 107 -3.22 -5.58 -7.72
N MET A 108 -2.98 -4.83 -8.79
CA MET A 108 -2.02 -3.71 -8.79
C MET A 108 -2.43 -2.59 -7.83
N ASP A 109 -3.72 -2.25 -7.79
CA ASP A 109 -4.26 -1.25 -6.86
C ASP A 109 -4.13 -1.71 -5.41
N MET A 110 -4.40 -3.01 -5.15
CA MET A 110 -4.15 -3.60 -3.84
C MET A 110 -2.66 -3.48 -3.44
N LEU A 111 -1.71 -3.71 -4.36
CA LEU A 111 -0.28 -3.50 -4.08
C LEU A 111 0.03 -2.05 -3.73
N LYS A 112 -0.51 -1.08 -4.47
CA LYS A 112 -0.32 0.35 -4.16
C LYS A 112 -0.78 0.70 -2.74
N SER A 113 -1.86 0.09 -2.27
CA SER A 113 -2.37 0.31 -0.91
C SER A 113 -1.51 -0.34 0.20
N LYS A 114 -0.83 -1.46 -0.09
CA LYS A 114 -0.07 -2.25 0.90
C LYS A 114 1.42 -1.97 0.91
N LEU A 115 1.98 -1.62 -0.24
CA LEU A 115 3.37 -1.27 -0.45
C LEU A 115 3.37 -0.03 -1.33
N PRO A 116 3.16 1.18 -0.79
CA PRO A 116 3.29 2.40 -1.58
C PRO A 116 4.62 2.36 -2.35
N PRO A 117 4.67 2.79 -3.61
CA PRO A 117 5.94 2.91 -4.30
C PRO A 117 6.86 3.78 -3.45
N ASP A 118 8.05 3.30 -3.12
CA ASP A 118 9.05 4.13 -2.46
C ASP A 118 9.17 5.42 -3.29
N THR A 119 8.81 6.56 -2.69
CA THR A 119 8.96 7.89 -3.28
C THR A 119 10.41 8.22 -3.65
N ARG A 120 11.36 7.30 -3.42
CA ARG A 120 12.77 7.42 -3.82
C ARG A 120 13.00 7.35 -5.34
N SER A 121 12.03 6.93 -6.15
CA SER A 121 12.14 7.04 -7.63
C SER A 121 11.37 8.21 -8.24
N ILE A 122 10.59 8.97 -7.46
CA ILE A 122 9.99 10.26 -7.88
C ILE A 122 10.79 11.44 -7.26
N ILE A 123 12.11 11.27 -7.13
CA ILE A 123 13.04 12.41 -7.11
C ILE A 123 13.85 12.30 -8.39
N ARG A 124 13.18 12.57 -9.52
CA ARG A 124 13.77 13.00 -10.79
C ARG A 124 12.63 13.46 -11.69
N LEU A 125 12.53 14.78 -11.78
CA LEU A 125 11.63 15.57 -12.64
C LEU A 125 10.18 15.75 -12.16
N ASP A 126 10.00 16.18 -10.91
CA ASP A 126 8.87 17.09 -10.58
C ASP A 126 9.24 18.07 -9.46
N ASN A 127 10.52 18.45 -9.40
CA ASN A 127 10.94 19.63 -8.63
C ASN A 127 10.57 20.88 -9.43
N GLY A 128 9.27 21.17 -9.47
CA GLY A 128 8.70 22.34 -10.13
C GLY A 128 7.64 23.04 -9.28
N ASP A 129 6.59 22.35 -8.83
CA ASP A 129 5.34 23.09 -8.56
C ASP A 129 4.66 22.94 -7.19
N GLU A 130 5.11 22.07 -6.27
CA GLU A 130 4.49 22.03 -4.92
C GLU A 130 5.18 22.90 -3.86
N ALA A 131 6.48 23.21 -4.02
CA ALA A 131 7.18 24.10 -3.09
C ALA A 131 6.74 25.58 -3.24
N ILE A 132 6.17 25.95 -4.39
CA ILE A 132 5.69 27.30 -4.65
C ILE A 132 4.28 27.52 -4.06
N SER A 133 3.43 26.48 -3.97
CA SER A 133 2.08 26.60 -3.39
C SER A 133 2.09 26.82 -1.86
N HIS A 134 3.12 26.34 -1.16
CA HIS A 134 3.30 26.64 0.27
C HIS A 134 4.01 27.98 0.53
N ARG A 135 4.80 28.47 -0.44
CA ARG A 135 5.48 29.78 -0.35
C ARG A 135 4.64 30.96 -0.89
N LEU A 136 3.67 30.70 -1.77
CA LEU A 136 2.68 31.70 -2.22
C LEU A 136 1.53 31.94 -1.23
N ARG A 137 1.36 31.10 -0.20
CA ARG A 137 0.43 31.37 0.91
C ARG A 137 0.97 32.35 1.97
N HIS A 138 2.26 32.68 1.92
CA HIS A 138 2.85 33.69 2.81
C HIS A 138 3.01 35.08 2.16
N HIS A 139 2.64 35.26 0.88
CA HIS A 139 2.81 36.54 0.20
C HIS A 139 1.50 37.26 -0.21
N ASN A 140 0.33 36.74 0.20
CA ASN A 140 -0.96 37.43 0.05
C ASN A 140 -1.64 37.63 1.41
N GLY A 141 -0.89 38.18 2.37
CA GLY A 141 -1.37 38.57 3.70
C GLY A 141 -1.17 40.06 3.96
N ILE A 142 -1.56 40.93 3.03
CA ILE A 142 -1.70 42.38 3.26
C ILE A 142 -3.12 42.77 2.86
N GLU A 143 -4.08 42.41 3.71
CA GLU A 143 -5.40 43.06 3.73
C GLU A 143 -6.09 42.68 5.04
N ASN A 144 -5.61 43.25 6.17
CA ASN A 144 -6.43 43.39 7.37
C ASN A 144 -5.89 44.42 8.39
N GLU A 145 -5.28 45.51 7.93
CA GLU A 145 -4.88 46.66 8.76
C GLU A 145 -5.76 47.91 8.51
N ARG A 146 -7.05 47.75 8.19
CA ARG A 146 -8.02 48.86 8.19
C ARG A 146 -9.02 48.86 9.34
N ASP A 147 -9.10 47.79 10.13
CA ASP A 147 -10.09 47.69 11.21
C ASP A 147 -9.54 47.89 12.62
N GLN A 148 -8.23 48.13 12.79
CA GLN A 148 -7.64 48.44 14.11
C GLN A 148 -7.64 49.94 14.49
N TRP A 149 -8.06 50.85 13.61
CA TRP A 149 -8.15 52.29 13.95
C TRP A 149 -9.47 52.70 14.63
N LYS A 150 -10.50 51.84 14.67
CA LYS A 150 -11.85 52.27 15.13
C LYS A 150 -12.24 51.95 16.57
N ASN A 151 -11.43 51.23 17.36
CA ASN A 151 -11.83 50.81 18.72
C ASN A 151 -10.91 51.21 19.89
N HIS A 152 -9.96 52.15 19.70
CA HIS A 152 -9.06 52.62 20.77
C HIS A 152 -9.30 54.08 21.22
N LYS A 153 -10.56 54.50 21.30
CA LYS A 153 -10.96 55.72 22.03
C LYS A 153 -12.25 55.52 22.82
N THR A 154 -12.20 54.74 23.90
CA THR A 154 -13.04 55.03 25.07
C THR A 154 -12.49 54.38 26.34
N SER A 155 -12.30 55.23 27.35
CA SER A 155 -12.16 54.91 28.78
C SER A 155 -10.85 54.31 29.29
N ALA A 156 -9.87 55.20 29.50
CA ALA A 156 -9.03 55.16 30.68
C ALA A 156 -9.66 56.02 31.79
N LYS A 157 -10.13 55.41 32.90
CA LYS A 157 -10.12 56.01 34.25
C LYS A 157 -10.60 55.02 35.33
N ALA A 158 -10.04 55.20 36.53
CA ALA A 158 -10.23 54.49 37.81
C ALA A 158 -9.37 53.20 37.96
N ARG A 159 -8.12 53.24 38.46
CA ARG A 159 -7.56 53.59 39.79
C ARG A 159 -7.95 52.64 40.95
N HIS A 160 -6.87 52.05 41.52
CA HIS A 160 -6.58 51.77 42.93
C HIS A 160 -7.11 50.47 43.60
N GLY A 161 -6.17 49.68 44.15
CA GLY A 161 -6.44 48.71 45.22
C GLY A 161 -5.36 47.63 45.37
N ARG A 162 -4.42 47.81 46.31
CA ARG A 162 -3.42 46.82 46.74
C ARG A 162 -4.07 45.55 47.32
N THR A 163 -3.39 44.40 47.28
CA THR A 163 -2.89 43.68 48.47
C THR A 163 -2.07 42.43 48.10
N ILE A 164 -0.97 42.26 48.82
CA ILE A 164 0.07 41.20 48.79
C ILE A 164 -0.42 39.94 49.51
N ARG A 165 0.02 38.73 49.08
CA ARG A 165 0.49 37.66 49.99
C ARG A 165 1.31 36.61 49.24
N VAL A 166 2.42 36.20 49.86
CA VAL A 166 3.43 35.25 49.36
C VAL A 166 3.60 34.11 50.39
N ILE A 167 3.90 32.90 49.88
CA ILE A 167 4.62 31.72 50.45
C ILE A 167 3.98 30.85 51.59
N PRO A 168 4.48 29.61 51.88
CA PRO A 168 4.90 28.44 51.06
C PRO A 168 4.54 27.03 51.64
N ASN A 169 4.94 25.95 50.93
CA ASN A 169 5.40 24.59 51.34
C ASN A 169 4.57 23.66 52.28
N LYS A 170 4.42 22.38 51.88
CA LYS A 170 5.02 21.17 52.54
C LYS A 170 4.44 19.82 52.02
N LEU A 171 5.31 18.94 51.52
CA LEU A 171 5.35 17.48 51.81
C LEU A 171 5.97 17.30 53.23
N PRO A 172 5.96 16.13 53.94
CA PRO A 172 5.84 14.73 53.47
C PRO A 172 4.95 13.82 54.37
N ASN A 173 4.82 12.51 54.10
CA ASN A 173 5.44 11.42 54.90
C ASN A 173 4.94 10.00 54.54
N THR A 174 5.86 9.07 54.79
CA THR A 174 5.95 7.62 54.62
C THR A 174 4.95 6.76 55.43
N LYS A 175 4.80 5.48 55.03
CA LYS A 175 4.81 4.32 55.95
C LYS A 175 4.98 2.97 55.24
N GLN A 176 6.10 2.31 55.54
CA GLN A 176 6.35 0.87 55.43
C GLN A 176 5.44 0.08 56.40
N ARG A 177 5.17 -1.20 56.10
CA ARG A 177 4.95 -2.25 57.10
C ARG A 177 5.31 -3.63 56.53
N ASP A 178 6.21 -4.30 57.24
CA ASP A 178 6.68 -5.68 57.06
C ASP A 178 5.69 -6.72 57.61
N GLY A 179 5.90 -8.01 57.29
CA GLY A 179 5.40 -9.14 58.09
C GLY A 179 5.11 -10.47 57.36
N GLU A 180 6.09 -11.39 57.40
CA GLU A 180 6.03 -12.87 57.66
C GLU A 180 5.07 -13.78 56.83
N ILE A 181 5.54 -14.70 55.96
CA ILE A 181 6.17 -16.05 56.14
C ILE A 181 5.29 -17.12 56.85
N SER A 182 4.83 -18.14 56.11
CA SER A 182 5.10 -19.59 56.37
C SER A 182 4.36 -20.55 55.41
N PRO A 183 4.80 -21.83 55.30
CA PRO A 183 5.04 -22.46 53.99
C PRO A 183 4.23 -23.76 53.72
N HIS A 184 4.40 -24.28 52.50
CA HIS A 184 4.34 -25.69 52.13
C HIS A 184 5.63 -26.08 51.40
#